data_AF-A0A0U2N4C6-F1
#
_entry.id   AF-A0A0U2N4C6-F1
#
_cell.length_a   1.000
_cell.length_b   1.000
_cell.length_c   1.000
_cell.angle_alpha   90.00
_cell.angle_beta   90.00
_cell.angle_gamma   90.00
#
_symmetry.space_group_name_H-M   'P 1'
#
loop_
_entity.id
_entity.type
_entity.pdbx_description
1 polymer ?
#
loop_
_entity_poly.entity_id
_entity_poly.type
_entity_poly.pdbx_seq_one_letter_code
_entity_poly.pdbx_strand_id
1 'polypeptide(L)' 'MDSRSDLIKLGDEDIYLILYLWKVKGYETKELAQRFHISAESLEDLLSGHVRRDCYRGFNRIEKYLVETY' A
#
# COMPACT_ATOMS: atom_id res chain seq x y z
N MET A 1 6.07 -10.86 17.12
CA MET A 1 6.42 -10.83 15.68
C MET A 1 6.69 -9.38 15.35
N ASP A 2 7.87 -9.05 14.86
CA ASP A 2 8.29 -7.68 14.57
C ASP A 2 7.57 -7.15 13.32
N SER A 3 6.48 -6.39 13.51
CA SER A 3 5.66 -5.79 12.45
C SER A 3 6.48 -4.89 11.50
N ARG A 4 7.64 -4.39 11.95
CA ARG A 4 8.58 -3.62 11.09
C ARG A 4 9.29 -4.45 10.03
N SER A 5 9.42 -5.77 10.22
CA SER A 5 10.20 -6.64 9.33
C SER A 5 9.48 -6.97 8.03
N ASP A 6 8.15 -6.96 8.03
CA ASP A 6 7.37 -7.50 6.90
C ASP A 6 7.27 -6.52 5.72
N LEU A 7 7.23 -5.21 5.98
CA LEU A 7 7.25 -4.19 4.91
C LEU A 7 8.62 -3.99 4.28
N ILE A 8 9.69 -4.35 4.98
CA ILE A 8 11.07 -4.27 4.46
C ILE A 8 11.29 -5.32 3.37
N LYS A 9 10.56 -6.46 3.44
CA LYS A 9 10.63 -7.52 2.43
C LYS A 9 9.94 -7.15 1.12
N LEU A 10 9.05 -6.15 1.14
CA LEU A 10 8.28 -5.73 -0.02
C LEU A 10 9.04 -4.68 -0.84
N GLY A 11 9.15 -4.93 -2.15
CA GLY A 11 9.72 -3.96 -3.09
C GLY A 11 8.79 -2.77 -3.31
N ASP A 12 9.28 -1.71 -3.95
CA ASP A 12 8.44 -0.55 -4.26
C ASP A 12 7.24 -0.94 -5.15
N GLU A 13 7.45 -1.87 -6.09
CA GLU A 13 6.39 -2.40 -6.96
C GLU A 13 5.26 -3.08 -6.16
N ASP A 14 5.60 -3.87 -5.14
CA ASP A 14 4.62 -4.51 -4.27
C ASP A 14 3.79 -3.47 -3.52
N ILE A 15 4.45 -2.40 -3.04
CA ILE A 15 3.77 -1.30 -2.35
C ILE A 15 2.80 -0.58 -3.28
N TYR A 16 3.22 -0.27 -4.51
CA TYR A 16 2.32 0.32 -5.50
C TYR A 16 1.14 -0.60 -5.83
N LEU A 17 1.38 -1.91 -5.92
CA LEU A 17 0.32 -2.88 -6.17
C LEU A 17 -0.68 -2.95 -5.01
N ILE A 18 -0.21 -2.95 -3.76
CA ILE A 18 -1.09 -2.92 -2.57
C ILE A 18 -1.97 -1.66 -2.60
N LEU A 19 -1.38 -0.48 -2.83
CA LEU A 19 -2.12 0.78 -2.86
C LEU A 19 -3.15 0.81 -3.99
N TYR A 20 -2.80 0.26 -5.16
CA TYR A 20 -3.71 0.12 -6.29
C TYR A 20 -4.91 -0.79 -5.95
N LEU A 21 -4.63 -1.99 -5.43
CA LEU A 21 -5.69 -2.95 -5.10
C LEU A 21 -6.62 -2.41 -4.02
N TRP A 22 -6.08 -1.73 -3.01
CA TRP A 22 -6.86 -1.11 -1.96
C TRP A 22 -7.71 0.06 -2.48
N LYS A 23 -7.08 1.07 -3.09
CA LYS A 23 -7.73 2.36 -3.37
C LYS A 23 -8.51 2.38 -4.68
N VAL A 24 -8.04 1.66 -5.70
CA VAL A 24 -8.66 1.63 -7.04
C VAL A 24 -9.57 0.43 -7.21
N LYS A 25 -9.17 -0.74 -6.70
CA LYS A 25 -9.99 -1.97 -6.84
C LYS A 25 -10.89 -2.25 -5.64
N GLY A 26 -10.72 -1.55 -4.51
CA GLY A 26 -11.57 -1.70 -3.34
C GLY A 26 -11.36 -3.00 -2.57
N TYR A 27 -10.17 -3.60 -2.64
CA TYR A 27 -9.85 -4.83 -1.90
C TYR A 27 -9.86 -4.58 -0.39
N GLU A 28 -10.37 -5.57 0.36
CA GLU A 28 -10.36 -5.51 1.82
C GLU A 28 -8.94 -5.65 2.38
N THR A 29 -8.65 -4.95 3.47
CA THR A 29 -7.35 -4.97 4.12
C THR A 29 -6.96 -6.37 4.60
N LYS A 30 -7.93 -7.17 5.06
CA LYS A 30 -7.70 -8.56 5.46
C LYS A 30 -7.20 -9.43 4.31
N GLU A 31 -7.78 -9.26 3.12
CA GLU A 31 -7.37 -10.00 1.93
C GLU A 31 -5.96 -9.59 1.49
N LEU A 32 -5.66 -8.30 1.53
CA LEU A 32 -4.33 -7.77 1.20
C LEU A 32 -3.26 -8.27 2.19
N ALA A 33 -3.55 -8.24 3.49
CA ALA A 33 -2.63 -8.74 4.51
C ALA A 33 -2.29 -10.22 4.29
N GLN A 34 -3.29 -11.04 3.97
CA GLN A 34 -3.08 -12.46 3.65
C GLN A 34 -2.27 -12.65 2.36
N ARG A 35 -2.62 -11.89 1.30
CA ARG A 35 -2.00 -12.02 -0.02
C ARG A 35 -0.52 -11.61 -0.03
N PHE A 36 -0.16 -10.58 0.71
CA PHE A 36 1.22 -10.07 0.79
C PHE A 36 1.98 -10.60 2.01
N HIS A 37 1.37 -11.50 2.78
CA HIS A 37 1.95 -12.08 4.00
C HIS A 37 2.49 -11.02 4.98
N ILE A 38 1.75 -9.92 5.14
CA ILE A 38 2.09 -8.84 6.07
C ILE A 38 1.07 -8.77 7.20
N SER A 39 1.50 -8.24 8.35
CA SER A 39 0.59 -8.02 9.47
C SER A 39 -0.46 -6.94 9.14
N ALA A 40 -1.63 -7.04 9.77
CA ALA A 40 -2.68 -6.02 9.62
C ALA A 40 -2.21 -4.64 10.08
N GLU A 41 -1.42 -4.59 11.17
CA GLU A 41 -0.82 -3.35 11.68
C GLU A 41 0.13 -2.72 10.65
N SER A 42 1.03 -3.52 10.06
CA SER A 42 1.95 -3.06 9.01
C SER A 42 1.19 -2.54 7.79
N LEU A 43 0.09 -3.20 7.42
CA LEU A 43 -0.75 -2.75 6.33
C LEU A 43 -1.44 -1.43 6.68
N GLU A 44 -2.00 -1.27 7.88
CA GLU A 44 -2.60 -0.01 8.33
C GLU A 44 -1.57 1.14 8.36
N ASP A 45 -0.35 0.88 8.82
CA ASP A 45 0.77 1.84 8.76
C ASP A 45 1.08 2.27 7.33
N LEU A 46 1.01 1.33 6.38
CA LEU A 46 1.23 1.61 4.96
C LEU A 46 0.09 2.45 4.37
N LEU A 47 -1.16 2.09 4.66
CA LEU A 47 -2.35 2.74 4.12
C LEU A 47 -2.58 4.13 4.71
N SER A 48 -2.13 4.36 5.95
CA SER A 48 -2.06 5.68 6.59
C SER A 48 -0.92 6.56 6.06
N GLY A 49 0.02 5.97 5.30
CA GLY A 49 1.16 6.67 4.73
C GLY A 49 2.25 7.03 5.77
N HIS A 50 2.26 6.39 6.94
CA HIS A 50 3.32 6.59 7.94
C HIS A 50 4.64 5.92 7.51
N VAL A 51 4.54 4.77 6.83
CA VAL A 51 5.66 4.00 6.28
C VAL A 51 5.66 4.05 4.75
N ARG A 52 6.83 3.89 4.13
CA ARG A 52 7.02 3.96 2.66
C ARG A 52 6.37 5.22 2.04
N ARG A 53 6.60 6.36 2.73
CA ARG A 53 6.03 7.68 2.40
C ARG A 53 6.25 8.11 0.96
N ASP A 54 7.41 7.79 0.38
CA ASP A 54 7.73 8.16 -1.00
C ASP A 54 6.85 7.40 -2.00
N CYS A 55 6.64 6.10 -1.79
CA CYS A 55 5.72 5.28 -2.58
C CYS A 55 4.28 5.79 -2.45
N TYR A 56 3.82 6.06 -1.22
CA TYR A 56 2.47 6.57 -0.95
C TYR A 56 2.22 7.92 -1.63
N ARG A 57 3.16 8.86 -1.52
CA ARG A 57 3.10 10.17 -2.20
C ARG A 57 3.15 10.03 -3.72
N GLY A 58 4.01 9.14 -4.23
CA GLY A 58 4.11 8.85 -5.65
C GLY A 58 2.79 8.30 -6.21
N PHE A 59 2.16 7.37 -5.49
CA PHE A 59 0.88 6.80 -5.86
C PHE A 59 -0.22 7.85 -5.90
N ASN A 60 -0.35 8.68 -4.86
CA ASN A 60 -1.36 9.74 -4.83
C ASN A 60 -1.16 10.80 -5.95
N ARG A 61 0.09 11.07 -6.38
CA ARG A 61 0.34 11.94 -7.53
C ARG A 61 -0.15 11.31 -8.84
N ILE A 62 0.11 10.02 -9.03
CA ILE A 62 -0.36 9.26 -10.20
C ILE A 62 -1.89 9.21 -10.20
N GLU A 63 -2.51 8.88 -9.06
CA GLU A 63 -3.96 8.85 -8.91
C GLU A 63 -4.59 10.21 -9.23
N LYS A 64 -4.04 11.30 -8.66
CA LYS A 64 -4.51 12.65 -8.95
C LYS A 64 -4.43 12.98 -10.44
N TYR A 65 -3.32 12.63 -11.09
CA TYR A 65 -3.18 12.82 -12.55
C TYR A 65 -4.22 12.01 -13.33
N LEU A 66 -4.47 10.75 -12.95
CA LEU A 66 -5.49 9.93 -13.59
C LEU A 66 -6.90 10.50 -13.40
N VAL A 67 -7.25 10.99 -12.21
CA VAL A 67 -8.57 11.59 -11.94
C VAL A 67 -8.75 12.93 -12.65
N GLU A 68 -7.69 13.75 -12.77
CA GLU A 68 -7.77 15.06 -13.45
C GLU A 68 -7.80 14.95 -14.98
N THR A 69 -7.43 13.79 -15.54
CA THR A 69 -7.33 13.59 -17.00
C THR A 69 -8.57 12.92 -17.60
N TYR A 70 -9.50 12.43 -16.77
CA TYR A 70 -10.79 11.83 -17.16
C TYR A 70 -11.97 12.69 -16.72
#